data_AF-A0AAP6H153-F1
#
_entry.id   AF-A0AAP6H153-F1
#
_cell.length_a   1.000
_cell.length_b   1.000
_cell.length_c   1.000
_cell.angle_alpha   90.00
_cell.angle_beta   90.00
_cell.angle_gamma   90.00
#
_symmetry.space_group_name_H-M   'P 1'
#
loop_
_entity.id
_entity.type
_entity.pdbx_description
1 polymer ?
#
loop_
_entity_poly.entity_id
_entity_poly.type
_entity_poly.pdbx_seq_one_letter_code
_entity_poly.pdbx_strand_id
1 'polypeptide(L)'
;MHTVFVEMPAFSRHRAAYLDDDGLCALQQFLLRAPEAGDVIVGTGGLRKLRFSDDRRQRGKGVQDDLDAMQKRLLKRMLEAELLARTT
;
A
#
# COMPACT_ATOMS: atom_id res chain seq x y z
N MET A 1 3.45 19.85 -7.39
CA MET A 1 4.27 18.73 -6.91
C MET A 1 4.12 17.58 -7.89
N HIS A 2 5.22 16.94 -8.29
CA HIS A 2 5.18 15.76 -9.16
C HIS A 2 5.21 14.52 -8.28
N THR A 3 4.06 13.86 -8.17
CA THR A 3 3.85 12.66 -7.35
C THR A 3 3.71 11.47 -8.28
N VAL A 4 4.57 10.47 -8.08
CA VAL A 4 4.59 9.25 -8.89
C VAL A 4 4.16 8.08 -8.01
N PHE A 5 3.17 7.31 -8.46
CA PHE A 5 2.83 6.05 -7.85
C PHE A 5 3.67 4.94 -8.46
N VAL A 6 4.26 4.13 -7.60
CA VAL A 6 5.11 3.02 -7.98
C VAL A 6 4.48 1.75 -7.41
N GLU A 7 4.10 0.83 -8.30
CA GLU A 7 3.57 -0.46 -7.89
C GLU A 7 4.69 -1.48 -7.71
N MET A 8 4.72 -2.15 -6.57
CA MET A 8 5.52 -3.36 -6.42
C MET A 8 4.91 -4.51 -7.23
N PRO A 9 5.72 -5.45 -7.77
CA PRO A 9 5.20 -6.59 -8.52
C PRO A 9 4.15 -7.41 -7.76
N ALA A 10 4.33 -7.57 -6.45
CA ALA A 10 3.35 -8.25 -5.60
C ALA A 10 2.01 -7.50 -5.52
N PHE A 11 2.04 -6.17 -5.44
CA PHE A 11 0.84 -5.35 -5.43
C PHE A 11 0.08 -5.49 -6.74
N SER A 12 0.77 -5.30 -7.88
CA SER A 12 0.15 -5.34 -9.19
C SER A 12 -0.51 -6.69 -9.50
N ARG A 13 0.12 -7.81 -9.10
CA ARG A 13 -0.43 -9.17 -9.26
C ARG A 13 -1.76 -9.38 -8.52
N HIS A 14 -1.91 -8.80 -7.32
CA HIS A 14 -3.11 -9.00 -6.50
C HIS A 14 -4.12 -7.86 -6.63
N ARG A 15 -3.73 -6.72 -7.20
CA ARG A 15 -4.54 -5.50 -7.30
C ARG A 15 -5.97 -5.78 -7.75
N ALA A 16 -6.14 -6.41 -8.92
CA ALA A 16 -7.45 -6.64 -9.54
C ALA A 16 -8.43 -7.45 -8.67
N ALA A 17 -7.93 -8.29 -7.75
CA ALA A 17 -8.78 -9.04 -6.83
C ALA A 17 -9.41 -8.15 -5.74
N TYR A 18 -8.74 -7.04 -5.38
CA TYR A 18 -9.11 -6.15 -4.28
C TYR A 18 -9.64 -4.80 -4.75
N LEU A 19 -9.01 -4.17 -5.74
CA LEU A 19 -9.39 -2.89 -6.35
C LEU A 19 -9.51 -3.04 -7.87
N ASP A 20 -10.63 -2.60 -8.42
CA ASP A 20 -10.76 -2.31 -9.84
C ASP A 20 -10.05 -1.00 -10.18
N ASP A 21 -10.07 -0.62 -11.46
CA ASP A 21 -9.32 0.54 -11.95
C ASP A 21 -9.89 1.87 -11.40
N ASP A 22 -11.21 1.95 -11.24
CA ASP A 22 -11.88 3.10 -10.60
C ASP A 22 -11.49 3.24 -9.13
N GLY A 23 -11.51 2.12 -8.38
CA GLY A 23 -11.07 2.09 -6.99
C GLY A 23 -9.60 2.44 -6.83
N LEU A 24 -8.73 1.99 -7.75
CA LEU A 24 -7.31 2.38 -7.77
C LEU A 24 -7.16 3.88 -8.00
N CYS A 25 -7.89 4.45 -8.95
CA CYS A 25 -7.88 5.88 -9.24
C CYS A 25 -8.33 6.69 -8.02
N ALA A 26 -9.39 6.25 -7.33
CA ALA A 26 -9.86 6.88 -6.10
C ALA A 26 -8.81 6.81 -4.98
N LEU A 27 -8.16 5.66 -4.80
CA LEU A 27 -7.07 5.48 -3.83
C LEU A 27 -5.89 6.41 -4.14
N GLN A 28 -5.47 6.50 -5.39
CA GLN A 28 -4.38 7.40 -5.82
C GLN A 28 -4.76 8.86 -5.55
N GLN A 29 -5.95 9.31 -5.95
CA GLN A 29 -6.43 10.67 -5.67
C GLN A 29 -6.48 10.98 -4.17
N PHE A 30 -6.87 10.01 -3.35
CA PHE A 30 -6.85 10.16 -1.89
C PHE A 30 -5.42 10.36 -1.37
N LEU A 31 -4.46 9.53 -1.80
CA LEU A 31 -3.05 9.64 -1.41
C LEU A 31 -2.38 10.91 -1.93
N LEU A 32 -2.82 11.45 -3.07
CA LEU A 32 -2.34 12.76 -3.56
C LEU A 32 -2.72 13.90 -2.62
N ARG A 33 -3.89 13.83 -1.99
CA ARG A 33 -4.36 14.85 -1.03
C ARG A 33 -3.78 14.63 0.36
N ALA A 34 -3.58 13.37 0.75
CA ALA A 34 -3.11 12.97 2.07
C ALA A 34 -1.99 11.90 1.95
N PRO A 35 -0.75 12.29 1.59
CA PRO A 35 0.36 11.35 1.43
C PRO A 35 0.77 10.66 2.73
N GLU A 36 0.47 11.29 3.87
CA GLU A 36 0.72 10.75 5.21
C GLU A 36 -0.48 9.98 5.78
N ALA A 37 -1.49 9.65 4.97
CA ALA A 37 -2.61 8.87 5.45
C ALA A 37 -2.20 7.44 5.82
N GLY A 38 -2.85 6.90 6.86
CA GLY A 38 -2.64 5.55 7.36
C GLY A 38 -1.63 5.46 8.50
N ASP A 39 -1.72 4.34 9.23
CA ASP A 39 -0.97 4.10 10.45
C ASP A 39 0.46 3.67 10.11
N VAL A 40 1.45 4.26 10.78
CA VAL A 40 2.86 3.86 10.60
C VAL A 40 3.06 2.44 11.13
N ILE A 41 3.59 1.57 10.28
CA ILE A 41 3.94 0.20 10.68
C ILE A 41 5.32 0.26 11.33
N VAL A 42 5.35 0.30 12.66
CA VAL A 42 6.60 0.38 13.44
C VAL A 42 7.55 -0.76 13.06
N GLY A 43 8.84 -0.44 12.92
CA GLY A 43 9.90 -1.40 12.57
C GLY A 43 10.08 -1.66 11.08
N THR A 44 9.32 -1.00 10.19
CA THR A 44 9.42 -1.20 8.73
C THR A 44 10.17 -0.10 7.98
N GLY A 45 10.65 0.94 8.66
CA GLY A 45 11.36 2.05 8.02
C GLY A 45 10.45 3.07 7.34
N GLY A 46 9.21 3.22 7.80
CA GLY A 46 8.29 4.28 7.35
C GLY A 46 7.12 3.82 6.48
N LEU A 47 6.91 2.50 6.31
CA LEU A 47 5.70 2.01 5.64
C LEU A 47 4.45 2.37 6.46
N ARG A 48 3.37 2.70 5.75
CA ARG A 48 2.07 3.05 6.33
C ARG A 48 0.99 2.07 5.86
N LYS A 49 0.08 1.70 6.77
CA LYS A 49 -1.10 0.86 6.49
C LYS A 49 -2.31 1.77 6.35
N LEU A 50 -2.82 1.90 5.12
CA LEU A 50 -4.06 2.62 4.85
C LEU A 50 -5.23 1.63 4.80
N ARG A 51 -6.27 1.87 5.60
CA ARG A 51 -7.57 1.20 5.48
C ARG A 51 -8.41 1.98 4.49
N PHE A 52 -8.50 1.48 3.27
CA PHE A 52 -9.31 2.09 2.21
C PHE A 52 -10.52 1.20 1.92
N SER A 53 -11.72 1.74 2.10
CA SER A 53 -12.97 1.09 1.74
C SER A 53 -13.54 1.84 0.54
N ASP A 54 -13.79 1.12 -0.55
CA ASP A 54 -14.53 1.67 -1.67
C ASP A 54 -16.02 1.47 -1.39
N ASP A 55 -16.76 2.55 -1.16
CA ASP A 55 -18.19 2.54 -0.87
C ASP A 55 -19.02 1.84 -1.97
N ARG A 56 -18.48 1.72 -3.20
CA ARG A 56 -19.12 1.00 -4.31
C ARG A 56 -19.05 -0.52 -4.15
N ARG A 57 -18.05 -1.05 -3.45
CA ARG A 57 -17.93 -2.48 -3.13
C ARG A 57 -18.48 -2.71 -1.73
N GLN A 58 -19.72 -3.21 -1.65
CA GLN A 58 -20.31 -3.80 -0.43
C GLN A 58 -19.63 -5.13 0.00
N ARG A 59 -18.31 -5.28 -0.20
CA ARG A 59 -17.56 -6.37 0.42
C ARG A 59 -17.38 -6.01 1.88
N GLY A 60 -18.09 -6.73 2.75
CA GLY A 60 -18.10 -6.53 4.19
C GLY A 60 -16.70 -6.35 4.77
N LYS A 61 -16.60 -5.56 5.84
CA LYS A 61 -15.38 -5.16 6.58
C LYS A 61 -14.24 -6.17 6.35
N GLY A 62 -13.36 -5.88 5.40
CA GLY A 62 -12.16 -6.68 5.19
C GLY A 62 -11.36 -6.67 6.49
N VAL A 63 -11.27 -7.82 7.16
CA VAL A 63 -10.44 -7.95 8.35
C VAL A 63 -9.00 -7.86 7.88
N GLN A 64 -8.42 -6.68 8.01
CA GLN A 64 -7.03 -6.45 7.70
C GLN A 64 -6.27 -6.69 9.00
N ASP A 65 -5.95 -7.96 9.27
CA ASP A 65 -5.24 -8.40 10.49
C ASP A 65 -3.94 -7.63 10.71
N ASP A 66 -3.50 -7.61 11.96
CA ASP A 66 -2.21 -7.03 12.32
C ASP A 66 -1.07 -7.83 11.70
N LEU A 67 -0.07 -7.11 11.19
CA LEU A 67 1.11 -7.72 10.60
C LEU A 67 1.95 -8.38 11.69
N ASP A 68 2.26 -9.66 11.52
CA ASP A 68 3.20 -10.39 12.36
C ASP A 68 4.64 -9.82 12.21
N ALA A 69 5.48 -10.04 13.22
CA ALA A 69 6.88 -9.63 13.23
C ALA A 69 7.68 -10.20 12.03
N MET A 70 7.35 -11.40 11.53
CA MET A 70 7.99 -11.92 10.32
C MET A 70 7.57 -11.13 9.07
N GLN A 71 6.27 -10.82 8.94
CA GLN A 71 5.74 -10.06 7.82
C GLN A 71 6.31 -8.64 7.77
N LYS A 72 6.43 -7.97 8.93
CA LYS A 72 7.08 -6.65 9.03
C LYS A 72 8.54 -6.67 8.57
N ARG A 73 9.30 -7.71 8.95
CA ARG A 73 10.69 -7.89 8.50
C ARG A 73 10.78 -8.12 6.99
N LEU A 74 9.87 -8.91 6.42
CA LEU A 74 9.81 -9.13 4.98
C LEU A 74 9.52 -7.83 4.23
N LEU A 75 8.51 -7.07 4.67
CA LEU A 75 8.15 -5.79 4.06
C LEU A 75 9.30 -4.78 4.08
N LYS A 76 10.02 -4.70 5.20
CA LYS A 76 11.23 -3.86 5.30
C LYS A 76 12.29 -4.27 4.26
N ARG A 77 12.60 -5.57 4.17
CA ARG A 77 13.58 -6.08 3.18
C ARG A 77 13.15 -5.81 1.74
N MET A 78 11.86 -5.94 1.44
CA MET A 78 11.32 -5.64 0.11
C MET A 78 11.49 -4.16 -0.23
N LEU A 79 11.20 -3.26 0.71
CA LEU A 79 11.40 -1.82 0.53
C LEU A 79 12.87 -1.48 0.28
N GLU A 80 13.78 -2.02 1.10
CA GLU A 80 15.22 -1.79 0.98
C GLU A 80 15.77 -2.29 -0.36
N ALA A 81 15.34 -3.48 -0.80
CA ALA A 81 15.75 -4.03 -2.09
C ALA A 81 15.28 -3.18 -3.27
N GLU A 82 14.03 -2.70 -3.21
CA GLU A 82 13.46 -1.85 -4.26
C GLU A 82 14.16 -0.48 -4.34
N LEU A 83 14.49 0.11 -3.18
CA LEU A 83 15.26 1.35 -3.12
C LEU A 83 16.65 1.17 -3.74
N LEU A 84 17.35 0.08 -3.39
CA LEU A 84 18.69 -0.21 -3.89
C LEU A 84 18.70 -0.47 -5.41
N ALA A 85 17.70 -1.18 -5.92
CA ALA A 85 17.52 -1.43 -7.35
C ALA A 85 17.28 -0.15 -8.18
N ARG A 86 16.88 0.95 -7.55
CA ARG A 86 16.56 2.24 -8.20
C ARG A 86 17.64 3.30 -8.05
N THR A 87 18.53 3.15 -7.08
CA THR A 87 19.68 4.04 -6.86
C THR A 87 20.91 3.66 -7.68
N THR A 88 20.87 2.52 -8.35
CA THR A 88 21.95 1.99 -9.21
C THR A 88 21.57 2.13 -10.67
#